data_AF-A0A7K6DB27-F1
#
_entry.id   AF-A0A7K6DB27-F1
#
_cell.length_a   1.000
_cell.length_b   1.000
_cell.length_c   1.000
_cell.angle_alpha   90.00
_cell.angle_beta   90.00
_cell.angle_gamma   90.00
#
_symmetry.space_group_name_H-M   'P 1'
#
loop_
_entity.id
_entity.type
_entity.pdbx_description
1 polymer ?
#
loop_
_entity_poly.entity_id
_entity_poly.type
_entity_poly.pdbx_seq_one_letter_code
_entity_poly.pdbx_strand_id
1 'polypeptide(L)'
;MRWWERAPAAARRRWALLLGPLALFAAALALRGAARPDPADHPRCRQRLCRALELSPDRSINCSGVVRGDQTAIEEAQLSNLIVENKKASPTPEEYLNMTKDCRAFKETRRYIEFPLSPEEEEFPIAYSMVIYHKIDMFERLLRSLYAPQNVYCVHVDSKSPAAFQEAVRAIAACFPNVFVASRLESVVYASWSRLQADLNCMQDLLQSPVPWRYLLNTCGTDFPIKTNAEMVRALRVLHGRNSLESEKPSAAKQGRWQYHYEVGTAISRTAQEKQPPPHSNPMFTGSAYIAVTRDFVQHIFEDPTAQKFLEWSKDTYSPDEHVWATLNRMPGVPGAMPQNDKFQLSDMNALPRLVKWQYLEGDMSKGAPYPPCTGLHQRAVCIYGVGDVPWMLQQHHLLANKFDPEVDDAAILCLEEHLRHKALYSRGL
;
A
#
# COMPACT_ATOMS: atom_id res chain seq x y z
N MET A 1 -24.40 -12.08 44.97
CA MET A 1 -24.89 -13.44 45.32
C MET A 1 -25.09 -13.61 46.83
N ARG A 2 -26.03 -12.94 47.50
CA ARG A 2 -26.47 -13.30 48.89
C ARG A 2 -27.87 -12.78 49.25
N TRP A 3 -28.86 -12.96 48.37
CA TRP A 3 -30.26 -12.64 48.68
C TRP A 3 -31.27 -13.74 48.26
N TRP A 4 -30.80 -14.85 47.66
CA TRP A 4 -31.69 -15.85 47.05
C TRP A 4 -32.08 -17.02 47.97
N GLU A 5 -31.48 -17.12 49.16
CA GLU A 5 -31.60 -18.31 50.03
C GLU A 5 -32.71 -18.20 51.09
N ARG A 6 -33.48 -17.10 51.15
CA ARG A 6 -34.54 -16.91 52.17
C ARG A 6 -35.96 -16.74 51.62
N ALA A 7 -36.27 -17.32 50.46
CA ALA A 7 -37.63 -17.31 49.91
C ALA A 7 -38.30 -18.69 50.04
N PRO A 8 -39.57 -18.79 50.50
CA PRO A 8 -40.26 -20.07 50.69
C PRO A 8 -40.48 -20.82 49.37
N ALA A 9 -40.44 -22.16 49.44
CA ALA A 9 -40.45 -23.08 48.28
C ALA A 9 -41.63 -22.88 47.30
N ALA A 10 -42.76 -22.31 47.76
CA ALA A 10 -43.91 -22.00 46.92
C ALA A 10 -43.67 -20.85 45.92
N ALA A 11 -42.73 -19.94 46.19
CA ALA A 11 -42.42 -18.81 45.30
C ALA A 11 -41.49 -19.22 44.14
N ARG A 12 -40.64 -20.25 44.33
CA ARG A 12 -39.71 -20.73 43.29
C ARG A 12 -40.42 -21.45 42.14
N ARG A 13 -41.57 -22.11 42.41
CA ARG A 13 -42.35 -22.83 41.37
C ARG A 13 -43.18 -21.91 40.47
N ARG A 14 -43.59 -20.72 40.93
CA ARG A 14 -44.36 -19.77 40.12
C ARG A 14 -43.51 -18.98 39.11
N TRP A 15 -42.22 -18.77 39.40
CA TRP A 15 -41.31 -18.07 38.47
C TRP A 15 -40.82 -18.98 37.33
N ALA A 16 -40.71 -20.29 37.56
CA ALA A 16 -40.34 -21.25 36.51
C ALA A 16 -41.42 -21.43 35.42
N LEU A 17 -42.69 -21.15 35.74
CA LEU A 17 -43.82 -21.32 34.81
C LEU A 17 -44.09 -20.09 33.92
N LEU A 18 -43.48 -18.93 34.23
CA LEU A 18 -43.63 -17.70 33.43
C LEU A 18 -42.39 -17.37 32.58
N LEU A 19 -41.21 -17.91 32.91
CA LEU A 19 -39.98 -17.68 32.15
C LEU A 19 -39.78 -18.66 30.98
N GLY A 20 -40.37 -19.86 31.05
CA GLY A 20 -40.32 -20.85 29.97
C GLY A 20 -40.96 -20.40 28.65
N PRO A 21 -42.19 -19.82 28.65
CA PRO A 21 -42.85 -19.38 27.42
C PRO A 21 -42.21 -18.13 26.80
N LEU A 22 -41.68 -17.21 27.63
CA LEU A 22 -41.01 -15.98 27.18
C LEU A 22 -39.65 -16.26 26.53
N ALA A 23 -38.89 -17.24 27.04
CA ALA A 23 -37.63 -17.67 26.42
C ALA A 23 -37.85 -18.38 25.07
N LEU A 24 -38.93 -19.16 24.93
CA LEU A 24 -39.31 -19.79 23.67
C LEU A 24 -39.84 -18.79 22.64
N PHE A 25 -40.54 -17.72 23.08
CA PHE A 25 -40.98 -16.66 22.18
C PHE A 25 -39.83 -15.76 21.71
N ALA A 26 -38.85 -15.47 22.58
CA ALA A 26 -37.63 -14.76 22.22
C ALA A 26 -36.73 -15.58 21.26
N ALA A 27 -36.62 -16.90 21.46
CA ALA A 27 -35.94 -17.80 20.53
C ALA A 27 -36.67 -17.91 19.18
N ALA A 28 -38.01 -17.91 19.17
CA ALA A 28 -38.81 -17.93 17.95
C ALA A 28 -38.76 -16.59 17.18
N LEU A 29 -38.59 -15.45 17.86
CA LEU A 29 -38.32 -14.16 17.22
C LEU A 29 -36.86 -14.05 16.73
N ALA A 30 -35.88 -14.62 17.45
CA ALA A 30 -34.49 -14.69 17.00
C ALA A 30 -34.31 -15.60 15.77
N LEU A 31 -35.11 -16.69 15.66
CA LEU A 31 -35.12 -17.58 14.51
C LEU A 31 -35.97 -17.05 13.32
N ARG A 32 -36.80 -16.04 13.53
CA ARG A 32 -37.52 -15.31 12.45
C ARG A 32 -36.73 -14.11 11.90
N GLY A 33 -35.61 -13.78 12.52
CA GLY A 33 -34.60 -12.87 11.99
C GLY A 33 -33.54 -13.59 11.16
N ALA A 34 -33.87 -14.71 10.50
CA ALA A 34 -33.05 -15.19 9.39
C ALA A 34 -33.01 -14.07 8.36
N ALA A 35 -31.89 -13.34 8.32
CA ALA A 35 -31.61 -12.36 7.30
C ALA A 35 -31.99 -12.99 5.96
N ARG A 36 -32.89 -12.34 5.22
CA ARG A 36 -33.12 -12.71 3.84
C ARG A 36 -31.74 -12.78 3.19
N PRO A 37 -31.39 -13.87 2.48
CA PRO A 37 -30.15 -13.88 1.72
C PRO A 37 -30.15 -12.62 0.86
N ASP A 38 -29.10 -11.82 0.97
CA ASP A 38 -28.89 -10.66 0.13
C ASP A 38 -29.08 -11.14 -1.34
N PRO A 39 -29.87 -10.47 -2.18
CA PRO A 39 -29.96 -10.81 -3.60
C PRO A 39 -28.58 -10.99 -4.28
N ALA A 40 -27.52 -10.38 -3.73
CA ALA A 40 -26.13 -10.55 -4.13
C ALA A 40 -25.52 -11.94 -3.79
N ASP A 41 -26.08 -12.67 -2.83
CA ASP A 41 -25.61 -13.98 -2.37
C ASP A 41 -26.10 -15.15 -3.24
N HIS A 42 -26.92 -14.86 -4.27
CA HIS A 42 -27.25 -15.85 -5.29
C HIS A 42 -26.00 -16.12 -6.15
N PRO A 43 -25.53 -17.38 -6.29
CA PRO A 43 -24.28 -17.70 -7.00
C PRO A 43 -24.18 -17.14 -8.42
N ARG A 44 -25.31 -17.05 -9.13
CA ARG A 44 -25.40 -16.47 -10.48
C ARG A 44 -25.29 -14.93 -10.49
N CYS A 45 -25.79 -14.24 -9.46
CA CYS A 45 -25.65 -12.79 -9.33
C CYS A 45 -24.20 -12.43 -9.03
N ARG A 46 -23.58 -13.12 -8.06
CA ARG A 46 -22.15 -13.00 -7.76
C ARG A 46 -21.27 -13.26 -8.98
N GLN A 47 -21.54 -14.32 -9.74
CA GLN A 47 -20.76 -14.62 -10.95
C GLN A 47 -20.90 -13.54 -12.03
N ARG A 48 -22.10 -12.97 -12.22
CA ARG A 48 -22.29 -11.85 -13.16
C ARG A 48 -21.55 -10.60 -12.71
N LEU A 49 -21.58 -10.30 -11.41
CA LEU A 49 -20.86 -9.17 -10.83
C LEU A 49 -19.34 -9.34 -10.97
N CYS A 50 -18.80 -10.52 -10.66
CA CYS A 50 -17.38 -10.82 -10.84
C CYS A 50 -16.96 -10.65 -12.32
N ARG A 51 -17.75 -11.16 -13.28
CA ARG A 51 -17.45 -10.96 -14.71
C ARG A 51 -17.47 -9.49 -15.13
N ALA A 52 -18.40 -8.69 -14.61
CA ALA A 52 -18.43 -7.25 -14.89
C ALA A 52 -17.22 -6.50 -14.32
N LEU A 53 -16.58 -7.06 -13.30
CA LEU A 53 -15.41 -6.52 -12.62
C LEU A 53 -14.09 -7.12 -13.10
N GLU A 54 -14.08 -8.14 -13.97
CA GLU A 54 -12.82 -8.63 -14.54
C GLU A 54 -12.11 -7.48 -15.28
N LEU A 55 -10.78 -7.52 -15.35
CA LEU A 55 -10.03 -6.65 -16.25
C LEU A 55 -9.57 -7.56 -17.38
N SER A 56 -10.10 -7.35 -18.58
CA SER A 56 -9.59 -8.03 -19.77
C SER A 56 -8.79 -6.99 -20.54
N PRO A 57 -7.50 -7.24 -20.84
CA PRO A 57 -6.74 -6.32 -21.65
C PRO A 57 -7.42 -6.17 -23.02
N ASP A 58 -7.45 -4.94 -23.54
CA ASP A 58 -7.92 -4.66 -24.92
C ASP A 58 -7.04 -5.39 -25.97
N ARG A 59 -5.89 -5.90 -25.53
CA ARG A 59 -4.84 -6.53 -26.31
C ARG A 59 -4.79 -8.03 -26.01
N SER A 60 -4.58 -8.86 -27.04
CA SER A 60 -4.43 -10.31 -26.89
C SER A 60 -3.06 -10.70 -26.29
N ILE A 61 -2.79 -10.30 -25.04
CA ILE A 61 -1.66 -10.82 -24.28
C ILE A 61 -2.14 -12.03 -23.49
N ASN A 62 -1.44 -13.16 -23.59
CA ASN A 62 -1.71 -14.33 -22.76
C ASN A 62 -1.13 -14.14 -21.34
N CYS A 63 -1.76 -13.27 -20.53
CA CYS A 63 -1.30 -12.98 -19.18
C CYS A 63 -1.30 -14.22 -18.26
N SER A 64 -2.23 -15.16 -18.47
CA SER A 64 -2.23 -16.44 -17.75
C SER A 64 -0.98 -17.29 -18.04
N GLY A 65 -0.43 -17.21 -19.26
CA GLY A 65 0.84 -17.82 -19.64
C GLY A 65 2.02 -17.09 -18.99
N VAL A 66 2.06 -15.76 -19.11
CA VAL A 66 3.10 -14.91 -18.48
C VAL A 66 3.22 -15.18 -16.99
N VAL A 67 2.11 -15.16 -16.25
CA VAL A 67 2.12 -15.42 -14.79
C VAL A 67 2.67 -16.80 -14.44
N ARG A 68 2.45 -17.80 -15.30
CA ARG A 68 2.97 -19.17 -15.11
C ARG A 68 4.42 -19.34 -15.55
N GLY A 69 5.05 -18.31 -16.13
CA GLY A 69 6.39 -18.41 -16.67
C GLY A 69 6.45 -19.13 -18.02
N ASP A 70 5.36 -19.14 -18.78
CA ASP A 70 5.36 -19.66 -20.16
C ASP A 70 6.23 -18.76 -21.04
N GLN A 71 7.35 -19.30 -21.49
CA GLN A 71 8.35 -18.56 -22.26
C GLN A 71 7.79 -18.01 -23.57
N THR A 72 6.91 -18.75 -24.25
CA THR A 72 6.27 -18.30 -25.49
C THR A 72 5.34 -17.12 -25.19
N ALA A 73 4.54 -17.19 -24.13
CA ALA A 73 3.66 -16.07 -23.75
C ALA A 73 4.45 -14.80 -23.36
N ILE A 74 5.61 -14.96 -22.70
CA ILE A 74 6.49 -13.84 -22.34
C ILE A 74 7.10 -13.21 -23.59
N GLU A 75 7.64 -14.02 -24.50
CA GLU A 75 8.24 -13.53 -25.77
C GLU A 75 7.20 -12.84 -26.64
N GLU A 76 5.99 -13.40 -26.75
CA GLU A 76 4.88 -12.79 -27.47
C GLU A 76 4.48 -11.45 -26.83
N ALA A 77 4.43 -11.35 -25.51
CA ALA A 77 4.12 -10.11 -24.79
C ALA A 77 5.21 -9.04 -24.98
N GLN A 78 6.48 -9.43 -24.93
CA GLN A 78 7.62 -8.54 -25.19
C GLN A 78 7.61 -8.02 -26.63
N LEU A 79 7.41 -8.90 -27.62
CA LEU A 79 7.30 -8.51 -29.02
C LEU A 79 6.12 -7.57 -29.23
N SER A 80 5.02 -7.86 -28.55
CA SER A 80 3.86 -7.00 -28.50
C SER A 80 4.28 -5.56 -28.14
N ASN A 81 5.01 -5.32 -27.06
CA ASN A 81 5.38 -3.97 -26.62
C ASN A 81 6.16 -3.13 -27.67
N LEU A 82 6.78 -3.79 -28.67
CA LEU A 82 7.50 -3.13 -29.75
C LEU A 82 6.58 -2.65 -30.89
N ILE A 83 5.37 -3.22 -31.01
CA ILE A 83 4.43 -2.88 -32.09
C ILE A 83 3.75 -1.53 -31.76
N VAL A 84 4.02 -0.51 -32.59
CA VAL A 84 3.54 0.87 -32.40
C VAL A 84 2.02 0.95 -32.36
N GLU A 85 1.30 0.19 -33.18
CA GLU A 85 -0.17 0.16 -33.20
C GLU A 85 -0.78 -0.30 -31.85
N ASN A 86 -0.01 -1.07 -31.07
CA ASN A 86 -0.44 -1.53 -29.76
C ASN A 86 -0.06 -0.57 -28.63
N LYS A 87 0.73 0.48 -28.89
CA LYS A 87 0.99 1.55 -27.93
C LYS A 87 -0.22 2.48 -27.90
N LYS A 88 -1.27 2.06 -27.20
CA LYS A 88 -2.43 2.92 -26.92
C LYS A 88 -1.94 4.11 -26.09
N ALA A 89 -2.32 5.33 -26.48
CA ALA A 89 -2.02 6.50 -25.69
C ALA A 89 -2.69 6.36 -24.32
N SER A 90 -1.91 6.47 -23.24
CA SER A 90 -2.46 6.56 -21.89
C SER A 90 -3.38 7.78 -21.80
N PRO A 91 -4.55 7.68 -21.13
CA PRO A 91 -5.46 8.79 -21.04
C PRO A 91 -4.81 10.04 -20.42
N THR A 92 -5.10 11.21 -20.97
CA THR A 92 -4.54 12.48 -20.50
C THR A 92 -5.26 12.98 -19.25
N PRO A 93 -4.68 13.94 -18.49
CA PRO A 93 -5.38 14.56 -17.36
C PRO A 93 -6.75 15.15 -17.75
N GLU A 94 -6.87 15.75 -18.93
CA GLU A 94 -8.12 16.32 -19.44
C GLU A 94 -9.18 15.25 -19.73
N GLU A 95 -8.76 14.09 -20.24
CA GLU A 95 -9.66 12.95 -20.43
C GLU A 95 -10.16 12.43 -19.09
N TYR A 96 -9.28 12.32 -18.08
CA TYR A 96 -9.70 11.96 -16.71
C TYR A 96 -10.68 12.98 -16.13
N LEU A 97 -10.43 14.28 -16.28
CA LEU A 97 -11.36 15.33 -15.86
C LEU A 97 -12.74 15.18 -16.51
N ASN A 98 -12.78 14.76 -17.78
CA ASN A 98 -14.05 14.52 -18.46
C ASN A 98 -14.75 13.25 -17.96
N MET A 99 -13.99 12.15 -17.79
CA MET A 99 -14.53 10.87 -17.30
C MET A 99 -15.11 11.00 -15.88
N THR A 100 -14.49 11.79 -15.00
CA THR A 100 -14.90 11.94 -13.59
C THR A 100 -16.08 12.90 -13.39
N LYS A 101 -16.63 13.53 -14.46
CA LYS A 101 -17.86 14.33 -14.36
C LYS A 101 -19.06 13.50 -13.92
N ASP A 102 -19.08 12.23 -14.32
CA ASP A 102 -20.02 11.22 -13.83
C ASP A 102 -19.25 10.16 -13.07
N CYS A 103 -19.14 10.34 -11.75
CA CYS A 103 -18.40 9.40 -10.90
C CYS A 103 -18.97 7.99 -10.91
N ARG A 104 -20.27 7.81 -11.15
CA ARG A 104 -20.86 6.47 -11.27
C ARG A 104 -20.36 5.82 -12.56
N ALA A 105 -20.49 6.51 -13.69
CA ALA A 105 -20.01 6.00 -14.98
C ALA A 105 -18.49 5.78 -14.96
N PHE A 106 -17.71 6.65 -14.32
CA PHE A 106 -16.27 6.49 -14.12
C PHE A 106 -15.95 5.19 -13.40
N LYS A 107 -16.54 4.95 -12.22
CA LYS A 107 -16.29 3.76 -11.42
C LYS A 107 -16.73 2.46 -12.12
N GLU A 108 -17.89 2.49 -12.78
CA GLU A 108 -18.40 1.37 -13.58
C GLU A 108 -17.47 1.06 -14.77
N THR A 109 -17.09 2.09 -15.55
CA THR A 109 -16.25 1.93 -16.76
C THR A 109 -14.82 1.52 -16.41
N ARG A 110 -14.25 2.10 -15.37
CA ARG A 110 -12.91 1.74 -14.88
C ARG A 110 -12.91 0.46 -14.05
N ARG A 111 -14.08 -0.11 -13.75
CA ARG A 111 -14.29 -1.37 -13.02
C ARG A 111 -13.69 -1.32 -11.60
N TYR A 112 -14.04 -0.30 -10.82
CA TYR A 112 -13.69 -0.26 -9.40
C TYR A 112 -14.50 -1.28 -8.59
N ILE A 113 -13.89 -1.86 -7.55
CA ILE A 113 -14.58 -2.75 -6.61
C ILE A 113 -15.12 -1.88 -5.47
N GLU A 114 -16.44 -1.69 -5.43
CA GLU A 114 -17.10 -0.76 -4.50
C GLU A 114 -17.71 -1.43 -3.25
N PHE A 115 -17.39 -2.70 -3.01
CA PHE A 115 -17.85 -3.46 -1.84
C PHE A 115 -16.70 -4.33 -1.28
N PRO A 116 -16.65 -4.58 0.03
CA PRO A 116 -15.67 -5.50 0.61
C PRO A 116 -15.82 -6.90 0.01
N LEU A 117 -14.71 -7.54 -0.36
CA LEU A 117 -14.73 -8.89 -0.95
C LEU A 117 -14.82 -10.00 0.11
N SER A 118 -14.48 -9.70 1.37
CA SER A 118 -14.60 -10.62 2.49
C SER A 118 -14.71 -9.89 3.83
N PRO A 119 -15.29 -10.51 4.88
CA PRO A 119 -15.28 -9.96 6.24
C PRO A 119 -13.88 -9.78 6.81
N GLU A 120 -12.94 -10.67 6.47
CA GLU A 120 -11.53 -10.54 6.88
C GLU A 120 -10.93 -9.21 6.40
N GLU A 121 -11.22 -8.83 5.16
CA GLU A 121 -10.74 -7.58 4.59
C GLU A 121 -11.49 -6.36 5.15
N GLU A 122 -12.79 -6.48 5.43
CA GLU A 122 -13.61 -5.41 6.01
C GLU A 122 -13.16 -5.05 7.43
N GLU A 123 -12.81 -6.05 8.25
CA GLU A 123 -12.38 -5.89 9.63
C GLU A 123 -10.92 -5.44 9.81
N PHE A 124 -10.16 -5.38 8.71
CA PHE A 124 -8.75 -4.99 8.71
C PHE A 124 -8.45 -3.86 7.71
N PRO A 125 -8.94 -2.62 7.95
CA PRO A 125 -8.69 -1.52 7.02
C PRO A 125 -7.21 -1.13 6.96
N ILE A 126 -6.73 -0.84 5.75
CA ILE A 126 -5.38 -0.36 5.45
C ILE A 126 -5.46 1.11 5.04
N ALA A 127 -4.52 1.91 5.52
CA ALA A 127 -4.29 3.28 5.07
C ALA A 127 -3.17 3.33 4.03
N TYR A 128 -3.35 4.17 3.01
CA TYR A 128 -2.34 4.41 1.99
C TYR A 128 -1.93 5.89 1.95
N SER A 129 -0.62 6.15 1.96
CA SER A 129 -0.03 7.46 1.64
C SER A 129 0.57 7.40 0.24
N MET A 130 -0.04 8.07 -0.73
CA MET A 130 0.34 7.98 -2.15
C MET A 130 1.01 9.28 -2.60
N VAL A 131 2.32 9.27 -2.78
CA VAL A 131 3.09 10.46 -3.23
C VAL A 131 3.30 10.42 -4.74
N ILE A 132 2.67 11.34 -5.47
CA ILE A 132 2.65 11.35 -6.94
C ILE A 132 2.99 12.74 -7.51
N TYR A 133 3.50 12.78 -8.74
CA TYR A 133 3.84 14.05 -9.41
C TYR A 133 3.56 14.10 -10.93
N HIS A 134 3.27 12.96 -11.58
CA HIS A 134 3.00 12.86 -13.02
C HIS A 134 2.34 11.51 -13.35
N LYS A 135 2.09 11.24 -14.64
CA LYS A 135 1.51 9.99 -15.19
C LYS A 135 0.16 9.64 -14.55
N ILE A 136 -0.87 10.41 -14.92
CA ILE A 136 -2.22 10.30 -14.33
C ILE A 136 -2.83 8.92 -14.49
N ASP A 137 -2.58 8.27 -15.63
CA ASP A 137 -3.04 6.91 -15.88
C ASP A 137 -2.40 5.89 -14.93
N MET A 138 -1.10 6.02 -14.66
CA MET A 138 -0.42 5.15 -13.70
C MET A 138 -0.95 5.34 -12.28
N PHE A 139 -1.23 6.60 -11.89
CA PHE A 139 -1.90 6.88 -10.61
C PHE A 139 -3.26 6.19 -10.52
N GLU A 140 -4.10 6.33 -11.55
CA GLU A 140 -5.44 5.73 -11.54
C GLU A 140 -5.38 4.20 -11.52
N ARG A 141 -4.48 3.58 -12.28
CA ARG A 141 -4.30 2.12 -12.31
C ARG A 141 -3.80 1.58 -10.97
N LEU A 142 -2.86 2.29 -10.34
CA LEU A 142 -2.40 1.97 -8.98
C LEU A 142 -3.55 2.09 -7.97
N LEU A 143 -4.29 3.20 -8.00
CA LEU A 143 -5.45 3.41 -7.13
C LEU A 143 -6.47 2.28 -7.32
N ARG A 144 -6.89 2.00 -8.56
CA ARG A 144 -7.82 0.92 -8.89
C ARG A 144 -7.36 -0.46 -8.40
N SER A 145 -6.06 -0.73 -8.45
CA SER A 145 -5.50 -2.03 -8.06
C SER A 145 -5.37 -2.19 -6.54
N LEU A 146 -5.30 -1.08 -5.81
CA LEU A 146 -5.26 -1.06 -4.34
C LEU A 146 -6.62 -0.76 -3.70
N TYR A 147 -7.58 -0.21 -4.44
CA TYR A 147 -8.84 0.31 -3.92
C TYR A 147 -9.71 -0.79 -3.30
N ALA A 148 -10.09 -0.58 -2.05
CA ALA A 148 -11.15 -1.29 -1.36
C ALA A 148 -11.96 -0.26 -0.55
N PRO A 149 -13.30 -0.38 -0.47
CA PRO A 149 -14.15 0.65 0.14
C PRO A 149 -13.95 0.84 1.64
N GLN A 150 -13.44 -0.19 2.34
CA GLN A 150 -13.15 -0.12 3.77
C GLN A 150 -11.80 0.55 4.09
N ASN A 151 -10.88 0.60 3.13
CA ASN A 151 -9.54 1.20 3.29
C ASN A 151 -9.63 2.73 3.21
N VAL A 152 -8.51 3.42 3.41
CA VAL A 152 -8.43 4.90 3.27
C VAL A 152 -7.17 5.32 2.52
N TYR A 153 -7.28 6.31 1.65
CA TYR A 153 -6.23 6.72 0.72
C TYR A 153 -6.01 8.22 0.80
N CYS A 154 -4.83 8.64 1.25
CA CYS A 154 -4.36 10.00 1.13
C CYS A 154 -3.43 10.13 -0.08
N VAL A 155 -3.69 11.10 -0.94
CA VAL A 155 -2.90 11.38 -2.14
C VAL A 155 -2.17 12.70 -1.98
N HIS A 156 -0.85 12.65 -1.87
CA HIS A 156 -0.01 13.83 -1.91
C HIS A 156 0.44 14.10 -3.35
N VAL A 157 -0.04 15.19 -3.94
CA VAL A 157 0.38 15.67 -5.26
C VAL A 157 1.48 16.71 -5.11
N ASP A 158 2.62 16.52 -5.76
CA ASP A 158 3.70 17.53 -5.77
C ASP A 158 3.16 18.89 -6.25
N SER A 159 3.42 19.96 -5.48
CA SER A 159 2.91 21.29 -5.80
C SER A 159 3.46 21.85 -7.13
N LYS A 160 4.57 21.30 -7.64
CA LYS A 160 5.17 21.64 -8.94
C LYS A 160 4.54 20.91 -10.12
N SER A 161 3.67 19.93 -9.89
CA SER A 161 3.00 19.21 -10.98
C SER A 161 2.12 20.15 -11.80
N PRO A 162 1.95 19.90 -13.12
CA PRO A 162 1.08 20.71 -13.98
C PRO A 162 -0.33 20.84 -13.41
N ALA A 163 -0.97 22.01 -13.59
CA ALA A 163 -2.30 22.29 -13.04
C ALA A 163 -3.34 21.23 -13.45
N ALA A 164 -3.38 20.86 -14.74
CA ALA A 164 -4.28 19.84 -15.26
C ALA A 164 -4.09 18.47 -14.56
N PHE A 165 -2.85 18.10 -14.23
CA PHE A 165 -2.57 16.88 -13.46
C PHE A 165 -3.14 16.97 -12.04
N GLN A 166 -2.91 18.08 -11.35
CA GLN A 166 -3.45 18.28 -9.99
C GLN A 166 -4.98 18.26 -9.97
N GLU A 167 -5.61 18.91 -10.95
CA GLU A 167 -7.07 18.92 -11.10
C GLU A 167 -7.62 17.52 -11.38
N ALA A 168 -7.00 16.77 -12.28
CA ALA A 168 -7.40 15.39 -12.58
C ALA A 168 -7.30 14.48 -11.36
N VAL A 169 -6.24 14.59 -10.56
CA VAL A 169 -6.11 13.83 -9.30
C VAL A 169 -7.24 14.19 -8.33
N ARG A 170 -7.54 15.47 -8.15
CA ARG A 170 -8.65 15.91 -7.28
C ARG A 170 -9.99 15.38 -7.77
N ALA A 171 -10.22 15.39 -9.08
CA ALA A 171 -11.46 14.90 -9.67
C ALA A 171 -11.63 13.38 -9.52
N ILE A 172 -10.55 12.59 -9.69
CA ILE A 172 -10.55 11.15 -9.41
C ILE A 172 -10.83 10.90 -7.93
N ALA A 173 -10.12 11.58 -7.02
CA ALA A 173 -10.30 11.42 -5.58
C ALA A 173 -11.74 11.71 -5.14
N ALA A 174 -12.35 12.77 -5.69
CA ALA A 174 -13.72 13.18 -5.38
C ALA A 174 -14.79 12.14 -5.74
N CYS A 175 -14.48 11.14 -6.58
CA CYS A 175 -15.40 10.05 -6.89
C CYS A 175 -15.50 8.96 -5.82
N PHE A 176 -14.66 9.02 -4.78
CA PHE A 176 -14.60 8.03 -3.71
C PHE A 176 -14.68 8.71 -2.33
N PRO A 177 -15.48 8.19 -1.39
CA PRO A 177 -15.64 8.80 -0.07
C PRO A 177 -14.41 8.63 0.84
N ASN A 178 -13.54 7.68 0.52
CA ASN A 178 -12.38 7.27 1.31
C ASN A 178 -11.04 7.57 0.61
N VAL A 179 -11.07 8.36 -0.47
CA VAL A 179 -9.87 8.87 -1.17
C VAL A 179 -9.88 10.39 -1.06
N PHE A 180 -8.78 10.99 -0.62
CA PHE A 180 -8.67 12.44 -0.51
C PHE A 180 -7.26 12.92 -0.86
N VAL A 181 -7.16 14.16 -1.31
CA VAL A 181 -5.87 14.83 -1.52
C VAL A 181 -5.40 15.42 -0.18
N ALA A 182 -4.12 15.27 0.13
CA ALA A 182 -3.52 15.78 1.35
C ALA A 182 -3.82 17.28 1.54
N SER A 183 -4.09 17.67 2.79
CA SER A 183 -4.41 19.05 3.19
C SER A 183 -3.23 20.00 2.99
N ARG A 184 -2.00 19.46 2.97
CA ARG A 184 -0.75 20.19 2.73
C ARG A 184 0.06 19.49 1.65
N LEU A 185 0.42 20.27 0.62
CA LEU A 185 1.20 19.80 -0.53
C LEU A 185 2.59 20.44 -0.52
N GLU A 186 3.60 19.60 -0.66
CA GLU A 186 5.02 19.97 -0.70
C GLU A 186 5.52 20.08 -2.14
N SER A 187 6.50 20.97 -2.33
CA SER A 187 7.34 21.00 -3.53
C SER A 187 8.47 19.99 -3.33
N VAL A 188 8.33 18.78 -3.88
CA VAL A 188 9.24 17.67 -3.52
C VAL A 188 10.55 17.78 -4.29
N VAL A 189 11.66 17.98 -3.57
CA VAL A 189 13.02 17.94 -4.14
C VAL A 189 13.66 16.59 -3.82
N TYR A 190 14.22 15.94 -4.84
CA TYR A 190 14.88 14.64 -4.72
C TYR A 190 15.94 14.65 -3.60
N ALA A 191 15.95 13.58 -2.80
CA ALA A 191 16.85 13.37 -1.65
C ALA A 191 16.75 14.44 -0.54
N SER A 192 15.74 15.31 -0.54
CA SER A 192 15.52 16.30 0.52
C SER A 192 14.40 15.91 1.48
N TRP A 193 14.31 16.62 2.60
CA TRP A 193 13.25 16.50 3.60
C TRP A 193 11.83 16.52 3.04
N SER A 194 11.57 17.32 2.01
CA SER A 194 10.24 17.46 1.39
C SER A 194 9.62 16.11 0.96
N ARG A 195 10.44 15.10 0.60
CA ARG A 195 9.94 13.76 0.28
C ARG A 195 9.35 13.08 1.51
N LEU A 196 10.02 13.16 2.66
CA LEU A 196 9.51 12.63 3.92
C LEU A 196 8.32 13.46 4.43
N GLN A 197 8.38 14.78 4.28
CA GLN A 197 7.29 15.69 4.66
C GLN A 197 5.98 15.37 3.91
N ALA A 198 6.06 15.00 2.63
CA ALA A 198 4.89 14.58 1.86
C ALA A 198 4.15 13.39 2.50
N ASP A 199 4.89 12.38 2.99
CA ASP A 199 4.31 11.26 3.73
C ASP A 199 3.79 11.70 5.10
N LEU A 200 4.52 12.55 5.83
CA LEU A 200 4.06 13.08 7.13
C LEU A 200 2.75 13.87 7.00
N ASN A 201 2.57 14.67 5.94
CA ASN A 201 1.33 15.39 5.69
C ASN A 201 0.16 14.43 5.50
N CYS A 202 0.35 13.36 4.71
CA CYS A 202 -0.68 12.34 4.57
C CYS A 202 -0.95 11.56 5.85
N MET A 203 0.10 11.19 6.60
CA MET A 203 -0.03 10.52 7.89
C MET A 203 -0.88 11.34 8.87
N GLN A 204 -0.66 12.66 8.94
CA GLN A 204 -1.41 13.56 9.80
C GLN A 204 -2.90 13.58 9.43
N ASP A 205 -3.23 13.66 8.15
CA ASP A 205 -4.63 13.65 7.68
C ASP A 205 -5.28 12.27 7.88
N LEU A 206 -4.54 11.19 7.64
CA LEU A 206 -5.02 9.82 7.84
C LEU A 206 -5.36 9.53 9.31
N LEU A 207 -4.64 10.11 10.26
CA LEU A 207 -4.98 10.01 11.69
C LEU A 207 -6.33 10.65 12.02
N GLN A 208 -6.78 11.65 11.24
CA GLN A 208 -8.08 12.32 11.39
C GLN A 208 -9.22 11.58 10.68
N SER A 209 -8.90 10.57 9.87
CA SER A 209 -9.92 9.76 9.19
C SER A 209 -10.80 9.02 10.20
N PRO A 210 -12.13 8.93 9.97
CA PRO A 210 -13.01 8.10 10.79
C PRO A 210 -12.77 6.60 10.58
N VAL A 211 -12.05 6.20 9.54
CA VAL A 211 -11.72 4.80 9.26
C VAL A 211 -10.73 4.29 10.32
N PRO A 212 -11.04 3.22 11.08
CA PRO A 212 -10.17 2.69 12.11
C PRO A 212 -9.08 1.78 11.50
N TRP A 213 -8.26 2.35 10.63
CA TRP A 213 -7.21 1.62 9.93
C TRP A 213 -6.12 1.08 10.86
N ARG A 214 -5.53 -0.05 10.49
CA ARG A 214 -4.59 -0.81 11.31
C ARG A 214 -3.13 -0.53 10.96
N TYR A 215 -2.86 -0.48 9.65
CA TYR A 215 -1.54 -0.29 9.09
C TYR A 215 -1.57 0.78 8.02
N LEU A 216 -0.47 1.51 7.90
CA LEU A 216 -0.18 2.42 6.81
C LEU A 216 0.87 1.80 5.89
N LEU A 217 0.59 1.84 4.58
CA LEU A 217 1.54 1.56 3.51
C LEU A 217 1.74 2.84 2.70
N ASN A 218 2.98 3.28 2.51
CA ASN A 218 3.24 4.39 1.60
C ASN A 218 3.64 3.89 0.19
N THR A 219 3.26 4.66 -0.82
CA THR A 219 3.53 4.38 -2.23
C THR A 219 4.01 5.63 -2.96
N CYS A 220 4.67 5.44 -4.08
CA CYS A 220 4.92 6.46 -5.08
C CYS A 220 4.20 6.13 -6.41
N GLY A 221 4.19 7.08 -7.34
CA GLY A 221 3.48 6.95 -8.62
C GLY A 221 4.00 5.87 -9.59
N THR A 222 5.09 5.17 -9.28
CA THR A 222 5.64 4.07 -10.10
C THR A 222 5.61 2.72 -9.39
N ASP A 223 4.87 2.64 -8.30
CA ASP A 223 4.63 1.40 -7.56
C ASP A 223 3.46 0.61 -8.16
N PHE A 224 3.47 -0.71 -7.94
CA PHE A 224 2.32 -1.55 -8.24
C PHE A 224 2.18 -2.70 -7.24
N PRO A 225 0.95 -3.10 -6.85
CA PRO A 225 0.76 -4.27 -5.99
C PRO A 225 1.20 -5.55 -6.69
N ILE A 226 1.68 -6.51 -5.89
CA ILE A 226 1.96 -7.90 -6.31
C ILE A 226 1.22 -8.91 -5.42
N LYS A 227 0.27 -8.41 -4.63
CA LYS A 227 -0.62 -9.12 -3.72
C LYS A 227 -2.01 -8.50 -3.81
N THR A 228 -3.04 -9.33 -3.66
CA THR A 228 -4.42 -8.86 -3.48
C THR A 228 -4.60 -8.19 -2.12
N ASN A 229 -5.66 -7.39 -1.94
CA ASN A 229 -5.97 -6.78 -0.64
C ASN A 229 -6.10 -7.83 0.48
N ALA A 230 -6.77 -8.96 0.23
CA ALA A 230 -6.83 -10.09 1.15
C ALA A 230 -5.44 -10.64 1.54
N GLU A 231 -4.53 -10.80 0.58
CA GLU A 231 -3.17 -11.24 0.86
C GLU A 231 -2.37 -10.20 1.65
N MET A 232 -2.54 -8.90 1.35
CA MET A 232 -1.93 -7.83 2.14
C MET A 232 -2.44 -7.83 3.58
N VAL A 233 -3.76 -7.95 3.79
CA VAL A 233 -4.38 -8.08 5.12
C VAL A 233 -3.77 -9.25 5.88
N ARG A 234 -3.69 -10.44 5.27
CA ARG A 234 -3.11 -11.64 5.92
C ARG A 234 -1.64 -11.45 6.28
N ALA A 235 -0.83 -10.90 5.36
CA ALA A 235 0.58 -10.64 5.61
C ALA A 235 0.78 -9.64 6.76
N LEU A 236 -0.04 -8.58 6.83
CA LEU A 236 0.01 -7.59 7.90
C LEU A 236 -0.50 -8.15 9.24
N ARG A 237 -1.50 -9.04 9.24
CA ARG A 237 -1.96 -9.73 10.45
C ARG A 237 -0.86 -10.58 11.11
N VAL A 238 -0.01 -11.22 10.31
CA VAL A 238 1.14 -12.02 10.78
C VAL A 238 2.20 -11.17 11.50
N LEU A 239 2.23 -9.86 11.27
CA LEU A 239 3.14 -8.96 12.00
C LEU A 239 2.75 -8.78 13.47
N HIS A 240 1.52 -9.15 13.87
CA HIS A 240 1.05 -9.05 15.25
C HIS A 240 1.31 -7.69 15.92
N GLY A 241 1.05 -6.59 15.19
CA GLY A 241 1.25 -5.23 15.68
C GLY A 241 2.69 -4.71 15.61
N ARG A 242 3.60 -5.44 14.94
CA ARG A 242 4.94 -4.95 14.61
C ARG A 242 4.94 -4.22 13.27
N ASN A 243 5.89 -3.32 13.08
CA ASN A 243 6.14 -2.71 11.80
C ASN A 243 7.03 -3.62 10.93
N SER A 244 7.02 -3.41 9.61
CA SER A 244 7.95 -4.04 8.68
C SER A 244 8.50 -2.99 7.71
N LEU A 245 9.81 -2.81 7.74
CA LEU A 245 10.57 -1.95 6.82
C LEU A 245 12.05 -2.34 6.85
N GLU A 246 12.77 -2.00 5.79
CA GLU A 246 14.23 -2.13 5.76
C GLU A 246 14.85 -1.32 6.90
N SER A 247 15.71 -1.96 7.68
CA SER A 247 16.38 -1.35 8.83
C SER A 247 17.64 -2.14 9.14
N GLU A 248 18.75 -1.62 8.60
CA GLU A 248 20.07 -2.23 8.67
C GLU A 248 21.09 -1.26 9.27
N LYS A 249 22.21 -1.83 9.74
CA LYS A 249 23.33 -1.03 10.23
C LYS A 249 23.91 -0.20 9.08
N PRO A 250 24.15 1.09 9.28
CA PRO A 250 24.56 1.96 8.19
C PRO A 250 26.00 1.69 7.75
N SER A 251 26.21 1.59 6.45
CA SER A 251 27.55 1.58 5.85
C SER A 251 28.25 2.92 6.07
N ALA A 252 29.59 2.94 6.01
CA ALA A 252 30.36 4.18 6.15
C ALA A 252 29.92 5.25 5.13
N ALA A 253 29.58 4.85 3.90
CA ALA A 253 29.07 5.74 2.87
C ALA A 253 27.70 6.35 3.24
N LYS A 254 26.78 5.53 3.79
CA LYS A 254 25.46 6.05 4.21
C LYS A 254 25.57 6.95 5.45
N GLN A 255 26.52 6.71 6.36
CA GLN A 255 26.75 7.59 7.53
C GLN A 255 27.06 9.03 7.15
N GLY A 256 27.77 9.25 6.04
CA GLY A 256 28.07 10.59 5.53
C GLY A 256 26.84 11.45 5.21
N ARG A 257 25.65 10.84 5.07
CA ARG A 257 24.41 11.54 4.70
C ARG A 257 23.80 12.39 5.82
N TRP A 258 24.17 12.15 7.07
CA TRP A 258 23.67 12.92 8.22
C TRP A 258 24.79 13.49 9.11
N GLN A 259 26.05 13.35 8.69
CA GLN A 259 27.20 13.97 9.36
C GLN A 259 27.34 15.46 9.03
N TYR A 260 26.81 15.90 7.89
CA TYR A 260 26.93 17.27 7.39
C TYR A 260 25.57 17.88 7.13
N HIS A 261 25.49 19.21 7.19
CA HIS A 261 24.32 19.96 6.75
C HIS A 261 24.20 19.93 5.23
N TYR A 262 22.97 19.82 4.74
CA TYR A 262 22.62 19.88 3.33
C TYR A 262 21.64 21.03 3.08
N GLU A 263 21.86 21.76 2.00
CA GLU A 263 21.01 22.87 1.58
C GLU A 263 20.27 22.52 0.30
N VAL A 264 19.03 23.01 0.17
CA VAL A 264 18.19 22.80 -1.00
C VAL A 264 18.25 24.03 -1.90
N GLY A 265 18.96 23.92 -3.02
CA GLY A 265 18.92 24.89 -4.12
C GLY A 265 18.12 24.33 -5.31
N THR A 266 18.69 24.39 -6.51
CA THR A 266 18.18 23.67 -7.68
C THR A 266 18.25 22.15 -7.50
N ALA A 267 19.24 21.70 -6.74
CA ALA A 267 19.39 20.35 -6.22
C ALA A 267 19.87 20.43 -4.77
N ILE A 268 19.75 19.34 -4.03
CA ILE A 268 20.33 19.23 -2.69
C ILE A 268 21.86 19.09 -2.79
N SER A 269 22.60 19.84 -1.97
CA SER A 269 24.06 19.81 -1.94
C SER A 269 24.58 19.76 -0.51
N ARG A 270 25.72 19.08 -0.31
CA ARG A 270 26.40 18.99 1.00
C ARG A 270 27.18 20.28 1.26
N THR A 271 27.01 20.85 2.44
CA THR A 271 27.83 21.97 2.92
C THR A 271 29.11 21.49 3.62
N ALA A 272 29.97 22.42 4.04
CA ALA A 272 31.14 22.11 4.88
C ALA A 272 30.80 22.01 6.38
N GLN A 273 29.57 22.34 6.78
CA GLN A 273 29.17 22.39 8.18
C GLN A 273 28.85 20.98 8.70
N GLU A 274 29.55 20.55 9.74
CA GLU A 274 29.25 19.31 10.46
C GLU A 274 28.00 19.49 11.34
N LYS A 275 27.15 18.47 11.37
CA LYS A 275 25.96 18.42 12.22
C LYS A 275 26.34 17.97 13.63
N GLN A 276 25.61 18.47 14.61
CA GLN A 276 25.60 17.87 15.94
C GLN A 276 25.05 16.44 15.89
N PRO A 277 25.43 15.56 16.83
CA PRO A 277 24.83 14.23 16.95
C PRO A 277 23.29 14.29 17.02
N PRO A 278 22.58 13.23 16.60
CA PRO A 278 21.12 13.19 16.70
C PRO A 278 20.67 13.40 18.15
N PRO A 279 19.50 14.03 18.40
CA PRO A 279 19.04 14.42 19.73
C PRO A 279 18.48 13.23 20.55
N HIS A 280 19.12 12.07 20.45
CA HIS A 280 18.81 10.84 21.20
C HIS A 280 20.06 9.97 21.34
N SER A 281 20.06 9.06 22.31
CA SER A 281 21.17 8.12 22.54
C SER A 281 21.11 6.83 21.71
N ASN A 282 20.06 6.68 20.88
CA ASN A 282 19.86 5.48 20.08
C ASN A 282 20.77 5.45 18.84
N PRO A 283 21.26 4.27 18.39
CA PRO A 283 21.99 4.15 17.14
C PRO A 283 21.13 4.54 15.93
N MET A 284 21.79 5.09 14.90
CA MET A 284 21.17 5.35 13.59
C MET A 284 21.12 4.06 12.77
N PHE A 285 20.05 3.90 11.99
CA PHE A 285 19.86 2.80 11.04
C PHE A 285 19.52 3.36 9.67
N THR A 286 19.74 2.56 8.63
CA THR A 286 19.38 2.91 7.25
C THR A 286 18.39 1.90 6.68
N GLY A 287 17.54 2.36 5.78
CA GLY A 287 16.61 1.53 5.04
C GLY A 287 16.16 2.22 3.76
N SER A 288 14.90 2.01 3.40
CA SER A 288 14.25 2.66 2.27
C SER A 288 13.18 3.64 2.72
N ALA A 289 12.70 4.46 1.77
CA ALA A 289 11.56 5.33 1.97
C ALA A 289 10.24 4.58 2.20
N TYR A 290 10.18 3.26 1.93
CA TYR A 290 8.95 2.49 1.89
C TYR A 290 8.72 1.68 3.15
N ILE A 291 7.53 1.82 3.75
CA ILE A 291 7.24 1.33 5.09
C ILE A 291 5.87 0.66 5.18
N ALA A 292 5.77 -0.32 6.08
CA ALA A 292 4.51 -0.88 6.57
C ALA A 292 4.48 -0.73 8.09
N VAL A 293 3.73 0.26 8.57
CA VAL A 293 3.75 0.67 9.99
C VAL A 293 2.37 0.69 10.59
N THR A 294 2.29 0.46 11.90
CA THR A 294 1.01 0.50 12.63
C THR A 294 0.47 1.92 12.75
N ARG A 295 -0.85 2.05 12.98
CA ARG A 295 -1.46 3.34 13.35
C ARG A 295 -0.83 3.97 14.59
N ASP A 296 -0.50 3.16 15.58
CA ASP A 296 0.14 3.61 16.82
C ASP A 296 1.55 4.17 16.57
N PHE A 297 2.31 3.58 15.64
CA PHE A 297 3.60 4.13 15.21
C PHE A 297 3.42 5.53 14.59
N VAL A 298 2.43 5.66 13.70
CA VAL A 298 2.14 6.95 13.04
C VAL A 298 1.72 8.00 14.07
N GLN A 299 0.85 7.66 15.02
CA GLN A 299 0.45 8.55 16.11
C GLN A 299 1.65 8.96 16.98
N HIS A 300 2.49 7.99 17.36
CA HIS A 300 3.68 8.23 18.17
C HIS A 300 4.64 9.25 17.55
N ILE A 301 4.82 9.24 16.23
CA ILE A 301 5.68 10.21 15.53
C ILE A 301 5.26 11.67 15.80
N PHE A 302 3.96 11.92 15.93
CA PHE A 302 3.43 13.28 16.14
C PHE A 302 3.27 13.64 17.62
N GLU A 303 3.34 12.69 18.54
CA GLU A 303 3.11 12.91 19.98
C GLU A 303 4.40 12.85 20.81
N ASP A 304 5.38 12.04 20.41
CA ASP A 304 6.60 11.84 21.17
C ASP A 304 7.62 12.98 20.96
N PRO A 305 8.07 13.66 22.02
CA PRO A 305 9.02 14.77 21.89
C PRO A 305 10.39 14.36 21.33
N THR A 306 10.82 13.10 21.54
CA THR A 306 12.09 12.61 21.00
C THR A 306 11.98 12.36 19.51
N ALA A 307 10.88 11.75 19.05
CA ALA A 307 10.59 11.58 17.64
C ALA A 307 10.50 12.93 16.92
N GLN A 308 9.77 13.90 17.47
CA GLN A 308 9.66 15.24 16.88
C GLN A 308 11.01 15.97 16.79
N LYS A 309 11.83 15.92 17.86
CA LYS A 309 13.19 16.50 17.83
C LYS A 309 14.08 15.83 16.79
N PHE A 310 13.97 14.51 16.64
CA PHE A 310 14.71 13.76 15.64
C PHE A 310 14.29 14.13 14.21
N LEU A 311 12.99 14.24 13.95
CA LEU A 311 12.46 14.73 12.68
C LEU A 311 12.98 16.14 12.35
N GLU A 312 12.96 17.06 13.32
CA GLU A 312 13.50 18.41 13.13
C GLU A 312 14.99 18.38 12.80
N TRP A 313 15.76 17.60 13.55
CA TRP A 313 17.19 17.43 13.32
C TRP A 313 17.51 16.82 11.93
N SER A 314 16.61 16.01 11.36
CA SER A 314 16.80 15.36 10.07
C SER A 314 16.48 16.23 8.85
N LYS A 315 15.91 17.43 9.02
CA LYS A 315 15.43 18.28 7.90
C LYS A 315 16.51 18.70 6.90
N ASP A 316 17.74 18.81 7.34
CA ASP A 316 18.91 19.26 6.57
C ASP A 316 19.93 18.12 6.38
N THR A 317 19.44 16.87 6.34
CA THR A 317 20.22 15.68 5.97
C THR A 317 19.94 15.25 4.53
N TYR A 318 20.79 14.37 3.98
CA TYR A 318 20.59 13.81 2.65
C TYR A 318 19.80 12.51 2.69
N SER A 319 18.72 12.45 1.90
CA SER A 319 17.76 11.34 1.86
C SER A 319 17.29 10.92 3.26
N PRO A 320 16.65 11.83 4.04
CA PRO A 320 16.12 11.51 5.37
C PRO A 320 15.14 10.35 5.37
N ASP A 321 14.39 10.17 4.29
CA ASP A 321 13.50 9.05 4.05
C ASP A 321 14.19 7.67 4.11
N GLU A 322 15.49 7.59 3.86
CA GLU A 322 16.28 6.35 3.93
C GLU A 322 16.94 6.09 5.30
N HIS A 323 16.69 6.92 6.32
CA HIS A 323 17.24 6.67 7.67
C HIS A 323 16.31 7.05 8.83
N VAL A 324 15.40 8.00 8.64
CA VAL A 324 14.44 8.42 9.67
C VAL A 324 13.53 7.25 10.07
N TRP A 325 12.87 6.62 9.11
CA TRP A 325 11.98 5.49 9.39
C TRP A 325 12.72 4.31 9.99
N ALA A 326 13.86 3.95 9.37
CA ALA A 326 14.69 2.85 9.82
C ALA A 326 15.20 3.06 11.25
N THR A 327 15.53 4.29 11.65
CA THR A 327 15.99 4.63 13.00
C THR A 327 14.85 4.63 14.01
N LEU A 328 13.73 5.30 13.71
CA LEU A 328 12.55 5.32 14.58
C LEU A 328 12.04 3.90 14.87
N ASN A 329 12.02 3.03 13.86
CA ASN A 329 11.61 1.64 14.01
C ASN A 329 12.55 0.79 14.89
N ARG A 330 13.66 1.34 15.39
CA ARG A 330 14.61 0.67 16.28
C ARG A 330 14.75 1.37 17.64
N MET A 331 14.01 2.44 17.87
CA MET A 331 14.05 3.15 19.14
C MET A 331 13.18 2.44 20.20
N PRO A 332 13.70 2.17 21.41
CA PRO A 332 12.90 1.61 22.51
C PRO A 332 11.70 2.50 22.83
N GLY A 333 10.53 1.88 23.02
CA GLY A 333 9.29 2.60 23.34
C GLY A 333 8.47 3.04 22.12
N VAL A 334 9.04 2.96 20.90
CA VAL A 334 8.28 3.23 19.67
C VAL A 334 7.33 2.05 19.37
N PRO A 335 6.03 2.30 19.13
CA PRO A 335 5.07 1.23 18.84
C PRO A 335 5.44 0.41 17.60
N GLY A 336 5.38 -0.92 17.75
CA GLY A 336 5.72 -1.87 16.69
C GLY A 336 7.20 -1.95 16.31
N ALA A 337 8.09 -1.23 17.01
CA ALA A 337 9.52 -1.22 16.74
C ALA A 337 10.21 -2.57 16.98
N MET A 338 11.32 -2.78 16.28
CA MET A 338 12.19 -3.94 16.41
C MET A 338 13.39 -3.61 17.32
N PRO A 339 13.91 -4.56 18.11
CA PRO A 339 15.05 -4.28 18.98
C PRO A 339 16.30 -3.85 18.21
N GLN A 340 17.15 -3.03 18.82
CA GLN A 340 18.35 -2.45 18.18
C GLN A 340 19.41 -3.47 17.77
N ASN A 341 19.39 -4.68 18.35
CA ASN A 341 20.41 -5.68 18.08
C ASN A 341 20.42 -6.09 16.59
N ASP A 342 21.63 -6.27 16.04
CA ASP A 342 21.83 -6.61 14.63
C ASP A 342 21.12 -7.90 14.20
N LYS A 343 20.78 -8.80 15.14
CA LYS A 343 19.95 -9.99 14.87
C LYS A 343 18.53 -9.70 14.37
N PHE A 344 18.05 -8.47 14.54
CA PHE A 344 16.74 -8.02 14.06
C PHE A 344 16.86 -7.12 12.81
N GLN A 345 18.02 -7.07 12.16
CA GLN A 345 18.14 -6.40 10.87
C GLN A 345 17.19 -7.03 9.84
N LEU A 346 16.56 -6.16 9.06
CA LEU A 346 15.72 -6.53 7.93
C LEU A 346 16.28 -5.82 6.71
N SER A 347 16.79 -6.59 5.76
CA SER A 347 17.12 -6.10 4.42
C SER A 347 15.84 -5.80 3.62
N ASP A 348 16.00 -5.13 2.48
CA ASP A 348 14.93 -4.90 1.51
C ASP A 348 14.26 -6.21 1.06
N MET A 349 15.04 -7.26 0.81
CA MET A 349 14.54 -8.57 0.42
C MET A 349 13.78 -9.29 1.54
N ASN A 350 14.03 -8.99 2.82
CA ASN A 350 13.36 -9.62 3.96
C ASN A 350 12.17 -8.80 4.47
N ALA A 351 12.18 -7.48 4.31
CA ALA A 351 11.06 -6.62 4.68
C ALA A 351 9.86 -6.86 3.76
N LEU A 352 8.64 -6.60 4.26
CA LEU A 352 7.40 -6.74 3.48
C LEU A 352 7.09 -5.63 2.46
N PRO A 353 7.39 -4.34 2.69
CA PRO A 353 6.75 -3.27 1.93
C PRO A 353 7.01 -3.30 0.43
N ARG A 354 8.27 -3.51 0.03
CA ARG A 354 8.69 -3.22 -1.35
C ARG A 354 9.72 -4.19 -1.88
N LEU A 355 9.41 -4.79 -3.04
CA LEU A 355 10.38 -5.48 -3.88
C LEU A 355 11.01 -4.49 -4.86
N VAL A 356 12.35 -4.41 -4.87
CA VAL A 356 13.11 -3.54 -5.79
C VAL A 356 14.29 -4.34 -6.33
N LYS A 357 14.54 -4.28 -7.64
CA LYS A 357 15.79 -4.79 -8.23
C LYS A 357 16.76 -3.65 -8.49
N TRP A 358 17.94 -3.77 -7.90
CA TRP A 358 19.10 -2.92 -8.17
C TRP A 358 20.04 -3.56 -9.18
N GLN A 359 20.38 -2.82 -10.24
CA GLN A 359 21.18 -3.27 -11.38
C GLN A 359 22.48 -3.98 -10.99
N TYR A 360 23.17 -3.47 -9.97
CA TYR A 360 24.47 -3.98 -9.53
C TYR A 360 24.39 -5.23 -8.63
N LEU A 361 23.19 -5.72 -8.32
CA LEU A 361 22.94 -6.96 -7.57
C LEU A 361 22.20 -8.01 -8.41
N GLU A 362 21.80 -7.67 -9.63
CA GLU A 362 21.17 -8.61 -10.55
C GLU A 362 22.14 -9.69 -11.02
N GLY A 363 21.66 -10.92 -11.19
CA GLY A 363 22.49 -11.98 -11.75
C GLY A 363 21.91 -13.38 -11.63
N ASP A 364 22.79 -14.36 -11.76
CA ASP A 364 22.44 -15.78 -11.62
C ASP A 364 22.18 -16.11 -10.15
N MET A 365 20.91 -16.35 -9.81
CA MET A 365 20.51 -16.68 -8.44
C MET A 365 21.16 -17.97 -7.92
N SER A 366 21.48 -18.91 -8.82
CA SER A 366 22.20 -20.14 -8.42
C SER A 366 23.65 -19.87 -8.01
N LYS A 367 24.17 -18.68 -8.32
CA LYS A 367 25.52 -18.19 -8.00
C LYS A 367 25.53 -17.07 -6.95
N GLY A 368 24.40 -16.85 -6.26
CA GLY A 368 24.32 -15.97 -5.11
C GLY A 368 23.75 -14.57 -5.39
N ALA A 369 23.26 -14.29 -6.60
CA ALA A 369 22.47 -13.07 -6.82
C ALA A 369 21.12 -13.17 -6.05
N PRO A 370 20.66 -12.09 -5.40
CA PRO A 370 19.35 -12.09 -4.73
C PRO A 370 18.16 -12.24 -5.69
N TYR A 371 18.33 -11.85 -6.96
CA TYR A 371 17.27 -11.85 -7.96
C TYR A 371 17.81 -11.90 -9.40
N PRO A 372 16.99 -12.36 -10.37
CA PRO A 372 17.44 -12.50 -11.76
C PRO A 372 17.58 -11.12 -12.42
N PRO A 373 18.27 -11.04 -13.57
CA PRO A 373 18.37 -9.81 -14.36
C PRO A 373 17.01 -9.17 -14.66
N CYS A 374 16.99 -7.84 -14.72
CA CYS A 374 15.85 -7.07 -15.15
C CYS A 374 15.50 -7.40 -16.61
N THR A 375 14.22 -7.58 -16.91
CA THR A 375 13.75 -7.82 -18.28
C THR A 375 13.23 -6.56 -18.96
N GLY A 376 13.11 -5.46 -18.21
CA GLY A 376 12.79 -4.12 -18.72
C GLY A 376 14.05 -3.25 -18.87
N LEU A 377 14.03 -2.05 -18.28
CA LEU A 377 15.13 -1.06 -18.37
C LEU A 377 15.58 -0.59 -17.00
N HIS A 378 16.82 -0.12 -16.88
CA HIS A 378 17.30 0.50 -15.65
C HIS A 378 17.20 2.03 -15.71
N GLN A 379 16.66 2.63 -14.65
CA GLN A 379 16.71 4.07 -14.44
C GLN A 379 17.33 4.37 -13.07
N ARG A 380 18.48 5.05 -13.05
CA ARG A 380 19.25 5.34 -11.83
C ARG A 380 19.55 4.06 -11.02
N ALA A 381 20.01 3.02 -11.71
CA ALA A 381 20.30 1.69 -11.17
C ALA A 381 19.10 0.90 -10.59
N VAL A 382 17.85 1.39 -10.73
CA VAL A 382 16.64 0.63 -10.36
C VAL A 382 16.01 0.05 -11.61
N CYS A 383 15.65 -1.23 -11.59
CA CYS A 383 14.88 -1.89 -12.65
C CYS A 383 13.47 -1.29 -12.74
N ILE A 384 13.11 -0.86 -13.93
CA ILE A 384 11.73 -0.70 -14.38
C ILE A 384 11.33 -2.04 -14.96
N TYR A 385 10.46 -2.76 -14.24
CA TYR A 385 10.13 -4.15 -14.53
C TYR A 385 9.54 -4.32 -15.93
N GLY A 386 10.01 -5.36 -16.62
CA GLY A 386 9.41 -5.85 -17.85
C GLY A 386 8.48 -7.03 -17.59
N VAL A 387 7.73 -7.44 -18.61
CA VAL A 387 6.76 -8.54 -18.51
C VAL A 387 7.42 -9.88 -18.13
N GLY A 388 8.71 -10.07 -18.48
CA GLY A 388 9.48 -11.25 -18.11
C GLY A 388 9.86 -11.31 -16.62
N ASP A 389 9.72 -10.21 -15.88
CA ASP A 389 9.96 -10.17 -14.43
C ASP A 389 8.74 -10.67 -13.62
N VAL A 390 7.54 -10.64 -14.21
CA VAL A 390 6.25 -10.95 -13.54
C VAL A 390 6.23 -12.35 -12.89
N PRO A 391 6.62 -13.46 -13.55
CA PRO A 391 6.51 -14.79 -12.95
C PRO A 391 7.38 -14.93 -11.69
N TRP A 392 8.60 -14.39 -11.70
CA TRP A 392 9.48 -14.41 -10.53
C TRP A 392 9.00 -13.45 -9.44
N MET A 393 8.55 -12.26 -9.83
CA MET A 393 8.05 -11.23 -8.92
C MET A 393 6.85 -11.72 -8.10
N LEU A 394 5.89 -12.42 -8.71
CA LEU A 394 4.70 -12.94 -8.03
C LEU A 394 5.01 -14.04 -7.01
N GLN A 395 6.20 -14.63 -7.05
CA GLN A 395 6.66 -15.62 -6.05
C GLN A 395 7.25 -14.96 -4.78
N GLN A 396 7.53 -13.66 -4.82
CA GLN A 396 8.12 -12.96 -3.67
C GLN A 396 7.06 -12.62 -2.62
N HIS A 397 7.45 -12.50 -1.35
CA HIS A 397 6.50 -12.23 -0.25
C HIS A 397 6.11 -10.76 -0.13
N HIS A 398 6.79 -9.85 -0.81
CA HIS A 398 6.53 -8.41 -0.73
C HIS A 398 5.09 -8.07 -1.13
N LEU A 399 4.59 -6.96 -0.61
CA LEU A 399 3.23 -6.48 -0.87
C LEU A 399 3.13 -5.75 -2.21
N LEU A 400 4.12 -4.90 -2.48
CA LEU A 400 4.21 -4.12 -3.70
C LEU A 400 5.63 -4.20 -4.29
N ALA A 401 5.78 -3.83 -5.55
CA ALA A 401 7.06 -3.76 -6.25
C ALA A 401 7.31 -2.37 -6.86
N ASN A 402 8.57 -2.02 -7.09
CA ASN A 402 9.04 -0.78 -7.71
C ASN A 402 10.24 -1.07 -8.65
N LYS A 403 10.26 -0.60 -9.91
CA LYS A 403 9.40 0.41 -10.56
C LYS A 403 8.61 -0.18 -11.72
N PHE A 404 7.48 0.45 -12.02
CA PHE A 404 6.70 0.21 -13.24
C PHE A 404 6.54 1.50 -14.04
N ASP A 405 6.54 1.36 -15.35
CA ASP A 405 6.32 2.46 -16.28
C ASP A 405 5.62 1.92 -17.54
N PRO A 406 4.38 2.34 -17.84
CA PRO A 406 3.66 1.92 -19.04
C PRO A 406 4.42 2.24 -20.34
N GLU A 407 5.31 3.24 -20.34
CA GLU A 407 6.13 3.60 -21.50
C GLU A 407 7.30 2.62 -21.73
N VAL A 408 7.70 1.89 -20.69
CA VAL A 408 8.74 0.85 -20.76
C VAL A 408 8.12 -0.51 -21.08
N ASP A 409 7.14 -0.94 -20.28
CA ASP A 409 6.47 -2.23 -20.47
C ASP A 409 5.07 -2.22 -19.84
N ASP A 410 4.06 -1.88 -20.66
CA ASP A 410 2.67 -1.91 -20.21
C ASP A 410 2.13 -3.34 -20.02
N ALA A 411 2.68 -4.33 -20.74
CA ALA A 411 2.28 -5.72 -20.61
C ALA A 411 2.51 -6.26 -19.19
N ALA A 412 3.61 -5.86 -18.54
CA ALA A 412 3.87 -6.20 -17.15
C ALA A 412 2.73 -5.73 -16.23
N ILE A 413 2.28 -4.48 -16.40
CA ILE A 413 1.24 -3.87 -15.56
C ILE A 413 -0.13 -4.50 -15.87
N LEU A 414 -0.48 -4.65 -17.16
CA LEU A 414 -1.72 -5.29 -17.59
C LEU A 414 -1.86 -6.72 -17.03
N CYS A 415 -0.80 -7.51 -17.09
CA CYS A 415 -0.83 -8.87 -16.58
C CYS A 415 -0.92 -8.95 -15.05
N LEU A 416 -0.31 -8.00 -14.33
CA LEU A 416 -0.51 -7.89 -12.88
C LEU A 416 -1.95 -7.47 -12.54
N GLU A 417 -2.52 -6.51 -13.28
CA GLU A 417 -3.92 -6.07 -13.11
C GLU A 417 -4.91 -7.21 -13.31
N GLU A 418 -4.81 -7.92 -14.43
CA GLU A 418 -5.66 -9.06 -14.75
C GLU A 418 -5.50 -10.17 -13.71
N HIS A 419 -4.25 -10.53 -13.39
CA HIS A 419 -3.96 -11.59 -12.44
C HIS A 419 -4.51 -11.30 -11.05
N LEU A 420 -4.20 -10.14 -10.48
CA LEU A 420 -4.62 -9.78 -9.13
C LEU A 420 -6.13 -9.56 -9.06
N ARG A 421 -6.74 -8.98 -10.09
CA ARG A 421 -8.19 -8.84 -10.18
C ARG A 421 -8.89 -10.19 -10.20
N HIS A 422 -8.47 -11.08 -11.10
CA HIS A 422 -9.02 -12.42 -11.19
C HIS A 422 -8.82 -13.18 -9.87
N LYS A 423 -7.61 -13.10 -9.29
CA LYS A 423 -7.29 -13.74 -8.02
C LYS A 423 -8.21 -13.25 -6.89
N ALA A 424 -8.42 -11.94 -6.76
CA ALA A 424 -9.29 -11.36 -5.74
C ALA A 424 -10.76 -11.77 -5.88
N LEU A 425 -11.28 -11.84 -7.11
CA LEU A 425 -12.68 -12.16 -7.37
C LEU A 425 -13.01 -13.65 -7.21
N TYR A 426 -12.07 -14.53 -7.56
CA TYR A 426 -12.34 -15.97 -7.70
C TYR A 426 -11.58 -16.87 -6.72
N SER A 427 -10.43 -16.44 -6.20
CA SER A 427 -9.72 -17.23 -5.20
C SER A 427 -10.43 -17.06 -3.86
N ARG A 428 -11.36 -17.98 -3.56
CA ARG A 428 -11.87 -18.11 -2.20
C ARG A 428 -10.69 -18.40 -1.28
N GLY A 429 -10.61 -17.67 -0.17
CA GLY A 429 -9.54 -17.76 0.82
C GLY A 429 -8.98 -19.17 0.95
N LEU A 430 -7.71 -19.32 0.55
CA LEU A 430 -6.84 -20.36 1.08
C LEU A 430 -6.73 -20.18 2.59
#